data_AF-A0A2E1Q2J7-F1
#
_entry.id   AF-A0A2E1Q2J7-F1
#
_cell.length_a   1.000
_cell.length_b   1.000
_cell.length_c   1.000
_cell.angle_alpha   90.00
_cell.angle_beta   90.00
_cell.angle_gamma   90.00
#
_symmetry.space_group_name_H-M   'P 1'
#
loop_
_entity.id
_entity.type
_entity.pdbx_description
1 polymer ?
#
loop_
_entity_poly.entity_id
_entity_poly.type
_entity_poly.pdbx_seq_one_letter_code
_entity_poly.pdbx_strand_id
1 'polypeptide(L)'
;MSEMGSHLQEKVKSSTRRILFFLAKLVSGAIVGLTLALIFQELIGFGVISLVLIIVVVTLALLRIMKPWNWGRLLVFDLICFLVALLLKMYISLAPGA
;
A
#
# COMPACT_ATOMS: atom_id res chain seq x y z
N MET A 1 -18.11 -31.91 24.04
CA MET A 1 -17.45 -30.65 24.46
C MET A 1 -16.12 -30.38 23.74
N SER A 2 -15.50 -31.35 23.05
CA SER A 2 -14.26 -31.16 22.27
C SER A 2 -14.45 -30.45 20.92
N GLU A 3 -15.56 -30.69 20.21
CA GLU A 3 -15.85 -30.02 18.92
C GLU A 3 -16.02 -28.50 19.04
N MET A 4 -16.58 -28.01 20.14
CA MET A 4 -16.78 -26.57 20.30
C MET A 4 -15.45 -25.82 20.47
N GLY A 5 -14.44 -26.47 21.07
CA GLY A 5 -13.09 -25.91 21.25
C GLY A 5 -12.30 -25.82 19.93
N SER A 6 -12.42 -26.81 19.04
CA SER A 6 -11.74 -26.81 17.75
C SER A 6 -12.29 -25.73 16.81
N HIS A 7 -13.61 -25.53 16.75
CA HIS A 7 -14.23 -24.48 15.94
C HIS A 7 -13.87 -23.07 16.40
N LEU A 8 -13.70 -22.85 17.71
CA LEU A 8 -13.23 -21.58 18.25
C LEU A 8 -11.76 -21.32 17.89
N GLN A 9 -10.89 -22.33 18.02
CA GLN A 9 -9.48 -22.21 17.67
C GLN A 9 -9.28 -21.92 16.17
N GLU A 10 -10.08 -22.54 15.32
CA GLU A 10 -10.04 -22.34 13.87
C GLU A 10 -10.55 -20.94 13.47
N LYS A 11 -11.61 -20.46 14.10
CA LYS A 11 -12.09 -19.07 13.90
C LYS A 11 -11.05 -18.05 14.30
N VAL A 12 -10.45 -18.19 15.49
CA VAL A 12 -9.39 -17.27 15.97
C VAL A 12 -8.22 -17.26 15.01
N LYS A 13 -7.75 -18.42 14.56
CA LYS A 13 -6.65 -18.54 13.59
C LYS A 13 -6.98 -17.88 12.24
N SER A 14 -8.22 -18.03 11.77
CA SER A 14 -8.68 -17.40 10.52
C SER A 14 -8.82 -15.87 10.64
N SER A 15 -9.24 -15.37 11.79
CA SER A 15 -9.36 -13.93 12.07
C SER A 15 -7.99 -13.27 12.16
N THR A 16 -7.04 -13.89 12.85
CA THR A 16 -5.65 -13.38 12.94
C THR A 16 -5.01 -13.27 11.56
N ARG A 17 -5.18 -14.27 10.69
CA ARG A 17 -4.68 -14.21 9.31
C ARG A 17 -5.29 -13.07 8.50
N ARG A 18 -6.60 -12.81 8.67
CA ARG A 18 -7.29 -11.71 7.98
C ARG A 18 -6.82 -10.35 8.47
N ILE A 19 -6.62 -10.19 9.78
CA ILE A 19 -6.13 -8.94 10.39
C ILE A 19 -4.71 -8.66 9.91
N LEU A 20 -3.80 -9.64 9.99
CA LEU A 20 -2.43 -9.48 9.50
C LEU A 20 -2.38 -9.11 8.02
N PHE A 21 -3.22 -9.74 7.20
CA PHE A 21 -3.27 -9.44 5.78
C PHE A 21 -3.85 -8.05 5.50
N PHE A 22 -4.82 -7.60 6.30
CA PHE A 22 -5.34 -6.25 6.20
C PHE A 22 -4.28 -5.20 6.59
N LEU A 23 -3.53 -5.42 7.68
CA LEU A 23 -2.42 -4.55 8.06
C LEU A 23 -1.35 -4.49 6.97
N ALA A 24 -0.99 -5.64 6.38
CA ALA A 24 -0.01 -5.68 5.29
C ALA A 24 -0.47 -4.83 4.08
N LYS A 25 -1.75 -4.92 3.69
CA LYS A 25 -2.35 -4.07 2.65
C LYS A 25 -2.32 -2.59 3.01
N LEU A 26 -2.60 -2.25 4.27
CA LEU A 26 -2.60 -0.87 4.75
C LEU A 26 -1.20 -0.27 4.69
N VAL A 27 -0.21 -0.99 5.20
CA VAL A 27 1.19 -0.53 5.18
C VAL A 27 1.71 -0.40 3.76
N SER A 28 1.50 -1.39 2.91
CA SER A 28 1.89 -1.35 1.49
C SER A 28 1.24 -0.17 0.76
N GLY A 29 -0.10 -0.04 0.86
CA GLY A 29 -0.82 1.04 0.22
C GLY A 29 -0.40 2.42 0.72
N ALA A 30 -0.09 2.56 2.01
CA ALA A 30 0.39 3.81 2.59
C ALA A 30 1.80 4.18 2.08
N ILE A 31 2.73 3.21 2.01
CA ILE A 31 4.08 3.46 1.49
C ILE A 31 4.04 3.87 0.02
N VAL A 32 3.25 3.17 -0.79
CA VAL A 32 3.08 3.48 -2.21
C VAL A 32 2.39 4.84 -2.39
N GLY A 33 1.32 5.09 -1.64
CA GLY A 33 0.58 6.36 -1.69
C GLY A 33 1.46 7.55 -1.28
N LEU A 34 2.26 7.41 -0.23
CA LEU A 34 3.22 8.41 0.21
C LEU A 34 4.30 8.66 -0.85
N THR A 35 4.85 7.60 -1.44
CA THR A 35 5.86 7.70 -2.49
C THR A 35 5.34 8.44 -3.72
N LEU A 36 4.14 8.07 -4.20
CA LEU A 36 3.50 8.76 -5.32
C LEU A 36 3.24 10.23 -4.96
N ALA A 37 2.68 10.51 -3.78
CA ALA A 37 2.36 11.87 -3.38
C ALA A 37 3.59 12.79 -3.31
N LEU A 38 4.72 12.28 -2.82
CA LEU A 38 5.99 13.02 -2.79
C LEU A 38 6.54 13.28 -4.20
N ILE A 39 6.48 12.29 -5.10
CA ILE A 39 6.87 12.47 -6.50
C ILE A 39 6.00 13.54 -7.17
N PHE A 40 4.68 13.46 -6.95
CA PHE A 40 3.72 14.40 -7.48
C PHE A 40 3.92 15.82 -6.92
N GLN A 41 4.29 15.93 -5.64
CA GLN A 41 4.64 17.21 -5.01
C GLN A 41 5.85 17.84 -5.70
N GLU A 42 6.89 17.05 -5.98
CA GLU A 42 8.10 17.52 -6.67
C GLU A 42 7.79 17.99 -8.10
N LEU A 43 6.89 17.29 -8.79
CA LEU A 43 6.53 17.60 -10.19
C LEU A 43 5.66 18.86 -10.35
N ILE A 44 4.76 19.13 -9.42
CA ILE A 44 3.70 20.15 -9.58
C ILE A 44 3.80 21.27 -8.54
N GLY A 45 4.53 21.06 -7.44
CA GLY A 45 4.81 22.10 -6.44
C GLY A 45 3.61 22.49 -5.56
N PHE A 46 2.67 21.57 -5.29
CA PHE A 46 1.50 21.89 -4.44
C PHE A 46 1.82 21.91 -2.94
N GLY A 47 1.03 22.70 -2.21
CA GLY A 47 1.14 22.88 -0.75
C GLY A 47 0.73 21.64 0.08
N VAL A 48 1.08 21.69 1.37
CA VAL A 48 0.95 20.58 2.33
C VAL A 48 -0.47 20.03 2.47
N ILE A 49 -1.50 20.88 2.38
CA ILE A 49 -2.91 20.45 2.49
C ILE A 49 -3.28 19.50 1.33
N SER A 50 -2.90 19.87 0.10
CA SER A 50 -3.15 19.05 -1.09
C SER A 50 -2.37 17.74 -1.04
N LEU A 51 -1.14 17.76 -0.53
CA LEU A 51 -0.30 16.58 -0.36
C LEU A 51 -0.98 15.54 0.54
N VAL A 52 -1.43 15.94 1.73
CA VAL A 52 -2.11 15.03 2.67
C VAL A 52 -3.37 14.43 2.04
N LEU A 53 -4.14 15.25 1.32
CA LEU A 53 -5.34 14.79 0.62
C LEU A 53 -5.00 13.73 -0.45
N ILE A 54 -3.97 13.97 -1.25
CA ILE A 54 -3.50 13.02 -2.27
C ILE A 54 -3.04 11.72 -1.62
N ILE A 55 -2.25 11.77 -0.54
CA ILE A 55 -1.83 10.57 0.20
C ILE A 55 -3.04 9.75 0.63
N VAL A 56 -4.01 10.39 1.28
CA VAL A 56 -5.19 9.72 1.82
C VAL A 56 -6.03 9.11 0.68
N VAL A 57 -6.29 9.87 -0.37
CA VAL A 57 -7.09 9.42 -1.53
C VAL A 57 -6.40 8.27 -2.26
N VAL A 58 -5.10 8.37 -2.54
CA VAL A 58 -4.34 7.31 -3.22
C VAL A 58 -4.25 6.06 -2.36
N THR A 59 -4.00 6.20 -1.05
CA THR A 59 -3.95 5.07 -0.12
C THR A 59 -5.31 4.36 -0.03
N LEU A 60 -6.41 5.11 0.06
CA LEU A 60 -7.78 4.56 0.04
C LEU A 60 -8.11 3.88 -1.29
N ALA A 61 -7.70 4.46 -2.42
CA ALA A 61 -7.90 3.89 -3.74
C ALA A 61 -7.15 2.55 -3.87
N LEU A 62 -5.89 2.50 -3.45
CA LEU A 62 -5.08 1.28 -3.43
C LEU A 62 -5.69 0.21 -2.53
N LEU A 63 -6.14 0.57 -1.33
CA LEU A 63 -6.83 -0.36 -0.43
C LEU A 63 -8.11 -0.94 -1.04
N ARG A 64 -8.87 -0.13 -1.79
CA ARG A 64 -10.07 -0.58 -2.49
C ARG A 64 -9.74 -1.56 -3.61
N ILE A 65 -8.68 -1.29 -4.38
CA ILE A 65 -8.18 -2.15 -5.46
C ILE A 65 -7.62 -3.46 -4.91
N MET A 66 -6.92 -3.41 -3.78
CA MET A 66 -6.30 -4.57 -3.13
C MET A 66 -7.29 -5.46 -2.38
N LYS A 67 -8.56 -5.05 -2.19
CA LYS A 67 -9.56 -5.79 -1.41
C LYS A 67 -9.70 -7.28 -1.83
N PRO A 68 -9.86 -7.64 -3.13
CA PRO A 68 -9.98 -9.03 -3.56
C PRO A 68 -8.64 -9.77 -3.76
N TRP A 69 -7.50 -9.15 -3.43
CA TRP A 69 -6.19 -9.74 -3.73
C TRP A 69 -5.75 -10.75 -2.67
N ASN A 70 -4.99 -11.76 -3.10
CA ASN A 70 -4.32 -12.75 -2.26
C ASN A 70 -2.87 -12.31 -1.95
N TRP A 71 -2.24 -12.92 -0.93
CA TRP A 71 -0.86 -12.62 -0.51
C TRP A 71 0.16 -12.58 -1.65
N GLY A 72 0.11 -13.53 -2.58
CA GLY A 72 1.02 -13.55 -3.73
C GLY A 72 0.86 -12.36 -4.67
N ARG A 73 -0.40 -11.95 -4.95
CA ARG A 73 -0.67 -10.78 -5.81
C ARG A 73 -0.21 -9.48 -5.15
N LEU A 74 -0.34 -9.38 -3.83
CA LEU A 74 0.15 -8.22 -3.07
C LEU A 74 1.66 -8.08 -3.17
N LEU A 75 2.41 -9.17 -2.94
CA LEU A 75 3.88 -9.15 -3.04
C LEU A 75 4.38 -8.81 -4.45
N VAL A 76 3.76 -9.37 -5.49
CA VAL A 76 4.13 -9.07 -6.88
C VAL A 76 3.85 -7.60 -7.20
N PHE A 77 2.73 -7.06 -6.75
CA PHE A 77 2.41 -5.65 -6.93
C PHE A 77 3.42 -4.74 -6.20
N ASP A 78 3.73 -5.03 -4.93
CA ASP A 78 4.70 -4.24 -4.16
C ASP A 78 6.07 -4.23 -4.86
N LEU A 79 6.49 -5.38 -5.40
CA LEU A 79 7.73 -5.49 -6.16
C LEU A 79 7.68 -4.61 -7.42
N ILE A 80 6.62 -4.70 -8.22
CA ILE A 80 6.45 -3.86 -9.43
C ILE A 80 6.44 -2.37 -9.04
N CYS A 81 5.69 -2.00 -8.00
CA CYS A 81 5.56 -0.62 -7.57
C CYS A 81 6.89 -0.06 -7.08
N PHE A 82 7.68 -0.88 -6.38
CA PHE A 82 9.04 -0.53 -5.97
C PHE A 82 9.97 -0.34 -7.18
N LEU A 83 9.92 -1.21 -8.19
CA LEU A 83 10.67 -1.03 -9.43
C LEU A 83 10.27 0.28 -10.14
N VAL A 84 8.98 0.57 -10.27
CA VAL A 84 8.48 1.80 -10.89
C VAL A 84 8.94 3.03 -10.11
N ALA A 85 8.88 3.00 -8.77
CA ALA A 85 9.34 4.09 -7.93
C ALA A 85 10.85 4.34 -8.09
N LEU A 86 11.67 3.28 -8.18
CA LEU A 86 13.10 3.39 -8.44
C LEU A 86 13.39 3.99 -9.82
N LEU A 87 12.66 3.57 -10.85
CA LEU A 87 12.77 4.14 -12.19
C LEU A 87 12.41 5.63 -12.17
N LEU A 88 11.27 6.00 -11.58
CA LEU A 88 10.83 7.39 -11.44
C LEU A 88 11.86 8.22 -10.68
N LYS A 89 12.41 7.72 -9.57
CA LYS A 89 13.48 8.38 -8.82
C LYS A 89 14.69 8.65 -9.72
N MET A 90 15.10 7.67 -10.52
CA MET A 90 16.21 7.84 -11.45
C MET A 90 15.92 8.93 -12.50
N TYR A 91 14.72 8.93 -13.09
CA TYR A 91 14.33 9.97 -14.05
C TYR A 91 14.32 11.37 -13.42
N ILE A 92 13.82 11.49 -12.19
CA ILE A 92 13.81 12.76 -11.44
C ILE A 92 15.23 13.21 -11.09
N SER A 93 16.10 12.30 -10.63
CA SER A 93 17.49 12.64 -10.27
C SER A 93 18.40 12.86 -11.48
N LEU A 94 18.09 12.26 -12.64
CA LEU A 94 18.89 12.41 -13.85
C LEU A 94 18.54 13.69 -14.61
N ALA A 95 17.38 14.32 -14.36
CA ALA A 95 17.07 15.65 -14.86
C ALA A 95 17.93 16.69 -14.10
N PRO A 96 19.05 17.18 -14.67
CA PRO A 96 19.86 18.20 -14.02
C PRO A 96 19.23 19.53 -14.44
N GLY A 97 18.25 20.01 -13.69
CA GLY A 97 17.55 21.24 -14.07
C GLY A 97 16.24 21.50 -13.34
N ALA A 98 16.34 21.70 -12.03
CA ALA A 98 15.68 22.81 -11.35
C ALA A 98 16.78 23.57 -10.58
#